data_AF-A0A2V9QNT8-F1
#
_entry.id   AF-A0A2V9QNT8-F1
#
_cell.length_a   1.000
_cell.length_b   1.000
_cell.length_c   1.000
_cell.angle_alpha   90.00
_cell.angle_beta   90.00
_cell.angle_gamma   90.00
#
_symmetry.space_group_name_H-M   'P 1'
#
loop_
_entity.id
_entity.type
_entity.pdbx_description
1 polymer ?
#
loop_
_entity_poly.entity_id
_entity_poly.type
_entity_poly.pdbx_seq_one_letter_code
_entity_poly.pdbx_strand_id
1 'polypeptide(L)'
;RPQVNRNFAANRDGWVRALNDLGLQFDFVSYDQVKKGQLSKGKYKVFILPFSMAPSPREVEAITEFAQQGGIVIADAAAGMMDDHCAWQPDGLLNDFFGIKTVSSEKRKLTGTSTVTTNADEDVVGENRTAGITGPITVTSEGTSWGLKTEDLGGLQAVEADINGSAGKALVKVGETEAVIVRPAGQGWAIYLNALLDRYPSLRQENYGGSSYRRLIDVLLAHLNLRPAVEVLSAGGQQLTQAQIVRYGLGGDQVLAIVKENIGLEGNTGKDGVTVYGDSRLGKIAKQAITIHLPERYYVYDVRSGQDFGNTSIVKTSITAGGALVLGLSRTQKFVTVTGPSSASLGDHVRKAVRARKTSGPLSLLRPERIVYAGLPEQHQP
;
A
#
# COMPACT_ATOMS: atom_id res chain seq x y z
N ARG A 1 27.73 -1.03 23.92
CA ARG A 1 28.16 -0.29 22.70
C ARG A 1 26.91 -0.16 21.84
N PRO A 2 26.66 1.00 21.23
CA PRO A 2 25.50 1.16 20.35
C PRO A 2 25.53 0.12 19.23
N GLN A 3 24.41 -0.54 18.99
CA GLN A 3 24.23 -1.45 17.86
C GLN A 3 23.69 -0.66 16.66
N VAL A 4 24.21 -0.94 15.46
CA VAL A 4 23.78 -0.30 14.21
C VAL A 4 22.93 -1.31 13.46
N ASN A 5 21.61 -1.13 13.50
CA ASN A 5 20.64 -2.03 12.89
C ASN A 5 20.07 -1.42 11.62
N ARG A 6 19.85 -2.24 10.58
CA ARG A 6 19.19 -1.78 9.35
C ARG A 6 17.71 -1.46 9.64
N ASN A 7 17.22 -0.34 9.14
CA ASN A 7 15.86 0.12 9.41
C ASN A 7 14.83 -0.52 8.47
N PHE A 8 14.52 -1.80 8.72
CA PHE A 8 13.47 -2.54 8.01
C PHE A 8 12.11 -1.82 8.05
N ALA A 9 11.78 -1.20 9.19
CA ALA A 9 10.50 -0.53 9.39
C ALA A 9 10.32 0.65 8.41
N ALA A 10 11.36 1.45 8.18
CA ALA A 10 11.34 2.54 7.21
C ALA A 10 11.14 2.03 5.77
N ASN A 11 11.83 0.95 5.38
CA ASN A 11 11.66 0.36 4.05
C ASN A 11 10.24 -0.19 3.84
N ARG A 12 9.71 -0.92 4.84
CA ARG A 12 8.32 -1.41 4.84
C ARG A 12 7.32 -0.26 4.76
N ASP A 13 7.50 0.81 5.52
CA ASP A 13 6.64 1.99 5.48
C ASP A 13 6.69 2.67 4.10
N GLY A 14 7.87 2.69 3.47
CA GLY A 14 8.05 3.14 2.09
C GLY A 14 7.20 2.36 1.10
N TRP A 15 7.26 1.02 1.13
CA TRP A 15 6.39 0.16 0.32
C TRP A 15 4.90 0.41 0.58
N VAL A 16 4.48 0.45 1.85
CA VAL A 16 3.09 0.71 2.25
C VAL A 16 2.58 2.01 1.65
N ARG A 17 3.33 3.10 1.81
CA ARG A 17 2.93 4.42 1.31
C ARG A 17 2.94 4.49 -0.21
N ALA A 18 3.92 3.88 -0.87
CA ALA A 18 4.00 3.87 -2.32
C ALA A 18 2.81 3.11 -2.93
N LEU A 19 2.46 1.93 -2.40
CA LEU A 19 1.30 1.16 -2.84
C LEU A 19 -0.02 1.88 -2.59
N ASN A 20 -0.18 2.52 -1.42
CA ASN A 20 -1.35 3.33 -1.11
C ASN A 20 -1.49 4.51 -2.09
N ASP A 21 -0.39 5.22 -2.37
CA ASP A 21 -0.38 6.34 -3.32
C ASP A 21 -0.67 5.92 -4.76
N LEU A 22 -0.42 4.65 -5.10
CA LEU A 22 -0.81 4.04 -6.37
C LEU A 22 -2.26 3.51 -6.36
N GLY A 23 -3.00 3.65 -5.25
CA GLY A 23 -4.36 3.15 -5.11
C GLY A 23 -4.47 1.62 -5.03
N LEU A 24 -3.38 0.94 -4.67
CA LEU A 24 -3.34 -0.51 -4.55
C LEU A 24 -3.65 -0.94 -3.10
N GLN A 25 -4.52 -1.94 -2.97
CA GLN A 25 -4.79 -2.59 -1.69
C GLN A 25 -3.90 -3.82 -1.55
N PHE A 26 -3.33 -4.01 -0.36
CA PHE A 26 -2.45 -5.13 -0.04
C PHE A 26 -2.81 -5.70 1.34
N ASP A 27 -2.32 -6.91 1.61
CA ASP A 27 -2.35 -7.54 2.93
C ASP A 27 -0.92 -7.83 3.39
N PHE A 28 -0.69 -7.82 4.69
CA PHE A 28 0.48 -8.45 5.26
C PHE A 28 0.27 -9.95 5.38
N VAL A 29 1.27 -10.72 4.95
CA VAL A 29 1.30 -12.18 5.07
C VAL A 29 2.48 -12.54 5.97
N SER A 30 2.25 -13.38 6.98
CA SER A 30 3.34 -13.81 7.87
C SER A 30 4.19 -14.91 7.23
N TYR A 31 5.43 -15.05 7.68
CA TYR A 31 6.34 -16.14 7.28
C TYR A 31 5.67 -17.53 7.40
N ASP A 32 4.90 -17.75 8.47
CA ASP A 32 4.14 -19.00 8.67
C ASP A 32 3.01 -19.21 7.67
N GLN A 33 2.34 -18.14 7.23
CA GLN A 33 1.32 -18.24 6.19
C GLN A 33 1.97 -18.56 4.83
N VAL A 34 3.12 -17.97 4.53
CA VAL A 34 3.89 -18.30 3.31
C VAL A 34 4.26 -19.78 3.31
N LYS A 35 4.89 -20.29 4.39
CA LYS A 35 5.23 -21.72 4.53
C LYS A 35 4.03 -22.66 4.39
N LYS A 36 2.84 -22.22 4.80
CA LYS A 36 1.59 -22.98 4.69
C LYS A 36 0.92 -22.86 3.30
N GLY A 37 1.60 -22.31 2.31
CA GLY A 37 1.11 -22.21 0.93
C GLY A 37 -0.02 -21.20 0.75
N GLN A 38 -0.13 -20.18 1.62
CA GLN A 38 -1.21 -19.19 1.54
C GLN A 38 -1.18 -18.39 0.22
N LEU A 39 -0.01 -18.21 -0.39
CA LEU A 39 0.17 -17.49 -1.66
C LEU A 39 -0.58 -18.18 -2.82
N SER A 40 -0.58 -19.51 -2.85
CA SER A 40 -1.15 -20.33 -3.92
C SER A 40 -2.67 -20.47 -3.87
N LYS A 41 -3.34 -19.85 -2.90
CA LYS A 41 -4.82 -19.89 -2.76
C LYS A 41 -5.57 -18.98 -3.73
N GLY A 42 -4.89 -18.41 -4.72
CA GLY A 42 -5.49 -17.57 -5.76
C GLY A 42 -5.93 -16.17 -5.32
N LYS A 43 -5.71 -15.80 -4.05
CA LYS A 43 -6.08 -14.49 -3.49
C LYS A 43 -5.16 -13.36 -3.97
N TYR A 44 -3.86 -13.65 -4.14
CA TYR A 44 -2.83 -12.66 -4.43
C TYR A 44 -2.36 -12.78 -5.88
N LYS A 45 -2.05 -11.63 -6.50
CA LYS A 45 -1.42 -11.55 -7.83
C LYS A 45 0.04 -11.14 -7.76
N VAL A 46 0.39 -10.38 -6.73
CA VAL A 46 1.76 -9.93 -6.44
C VAL A 46 2.11 -10.34 -5.02
N PHE A 47 3.32 -10.84 -4.84
CA PHE A 47 3.96 -11.03 -3.54
C PHE A 47 5.22 -10.16 -3.49
N ILE A 48 5.31 -9.29 -2.48
CA ILE A 48 6.42 -8.36 -2.32
C ILE A 48 7.22 -8.82 -1.11
N LEU A 49 8.55 -8.81 -1.24
CA LEU A 49 9.53 -9.16 -0.22
C LEU A 49 10.32 -7.89 0.18
N PRO A 50 9.75 -7.01 1.03
CA PRO A 50 10.48 -5.87 1.55
C PRO A 50 11.64 -6.38 2.40
N PHE A 51 12.86 -6.06 1.99
CA PHE A 51 14.12 -6.29 2.67
C PHE A 51 14.22 -7.66 3.38
N SER A 52 13.77 -8.70 2.68
CA SER A 52 13.62 -10.06 3.23
C SER A 52 14.92 -10.85 3.05
N MET A 53 15.87 -10.59 3.96
CA MET A 53 17.24 -11.11 3.87
C MET A 53 17.38 -12.61 4.21
N ALA A 54 16.51 -13.12 5.07
CA ALA A 54 16.65 -14.41 5.74
C ALA A 54 15.40 -15.32 5.59
N PRO A 55 14.88 -15.56 4.37
CA PRO A 55 13.75 -16.47 4.18
C PRO A 55 14.17 -17.92 4.48
N SER A 56 13.27 -18.72 5.06
CA SER A 56 13.50 -20.17 5.19
C SER A 56 13.45 -20.87 3.84
N PRO A 57 14.08 -22.05 3.68
CA PRO A 57 13.98 -22.85 2.45
C PRO A 57 12.53 -23.14 2.03
N ARG A 58 11.63 -23.39 3.01
CA ARG A 58 10.20 -23.59 2.78
C ARG A 58 9.49 -22.37 2.23
N GLU A 59 9.90 -21.16 2.64
CA GLU A 59 9.37 -19.93 2.05
C GLU A 59 9.85 -19.77 0.62
N VAL A 60 11.12 -20.05 0.35
CA VAL A 60 11.70 -19.98 -1.01
C VAL A 60 10.95 -20.92 -1.97
N GLU A 61 10.65 -22.15 -1.54
CA GLU A 61 9.80 -23.09 -2.29
C GLU A 61 8.43 -22.47 -2.59
N ALA A 62 7.70 -22.01 -1.57
CA ALA A 62 6.35 -21.45 -1.72
C ALA A 62 6.32 -20.18 -2.60
N ILE A 63 7.35 -19.33 -2.50
CA ILE A 63 7.52 -18.13 -3.33
C ILE A 63 7.74 -18.52 -4.80
N THR A 64 8.59 -19.51 -5.04
CA THR A 64 8.88 -20.01 -6.38
C THR A 64 7.65 -20.64 -7.01
N GLU A 65 6.91 -21.48 -6.26
CA GLU A 65 5.65 -22.07 -6.71
C GLU A 65 4.59 -21.02 -7.06
N PHE A 66 4.45 -19.99 -6.22
CA PHE A 66 3.53 -18.88 -6.48
C PHE A 66 3.82 -18.20 -7.83
N ALA A 67 5.09 -17.92 -8.12
CA ALA A 67 5.49 -17.36 -9.40
C ALA A 67 5.22 -18.34 -10.55
N GLN A 68 5.58 -19.61 -10.39
CA GLN A 68 5.35 -20.65 -11.40
C GLN A 68 3.88 -20.77 -11.82
N GLN A 69 2.95 -20.53 -10.88
CA GLN A 69 1.50 -20.55 -11.10
C GLN A 69 0.91 -19.23 -11.65
N GLY A 70 1.75 -18.26 -12.03
CA GLY A 70 1.31 -16.99 -12.61
C GLY A 70 1.39 -15.79 -11.67
N GLY A 71 1.92 -15.97 -10.46
CA GLY A 71 2.18 -14.89 -9.52
C GLY A 71 3.35 -14.00 -9.94
N ILE A 72 3.36 -12.76 -9.46
CA ILE A 72 4.48 -11.83 -9.64
C ILE A 72 5.18 -11.68 -8.30
N VAL A 73 6.47 -11.99 -8.23
CA VAL A 73 7.28 -11.82 -7.03
C VAL A 73 8.19 -10.61 -7.23
N ILE A 74 8.11 -9.66 -6.32
CA ILE A 74 8.98 -8.48 -6.29
C ILE A 74 9.81 -8.55 -5.01
N ALA A 75 11.13 -8.55 -5.13
CA ALA A 75 11.99 -8.30 -3.99
C ALA A 75 12.77 -7.02 -4.20
N ASP A 76 13.03 -6.32 -3.10
CA ASP A 76 14.08 -5.30 -3.09
C ASP A 76 15.43 -5.92 -2.68
N ALA A 77 16.42 -5.07 -2.42
CA ALA A 77 17.80 -5.47 -2.22
C ALA A 77 17.97 -6.51 -1.11
N ALA A 78 19.09 -7.25 -1.16
CA ALA A 78 19.48 -8.23 -0.15
C ALA A 78 18.57 -9.47 0.02
N ALA A 79 17.63 -9.72 -0.89
CA ALA A 79 16.72 -10.86 -0.81
C ALA A 79 17.46 -12.21 -0.76
N GLY A 80 17.22 -13.00 0.27
CA GLY A 80 17.76 -14.37 0.38
C GLY A 80 19.26 -14.46 0.64
N MET A 81 19.91 -13.45 1.23
CA MET A 81 21.34 -13.50 1.57
C MET A 81 21.68 -14.52 2.69
N MET A 82 20.72 -14.81 3.56
CA MET A 82 20.83 -15.75 4.67
C MET A 82 19.64 -16.72 4.67
N ASP A 83 19.73 -17.79 5.45
CA ASP A 83 18.59 -18.63 5.82
C ASP A 83 17.89 -18.13 7.09
N ASP A 84 16.85 -18.85 7.53
CA ASP A 84 16.06 -18.56 8.74
C ASP A 84 16.82 -18.77 10.06
N HIS A 85 18.05 -19.27 10.00
CA HIS A 85 18.98 -19.32 11.12
C HIS A 85 20.03 -18.19 11.05
N CYS A 86 19.83 -17.22 10.16
CA CYS A 86 20.77 -16.12 9.89
C CYS A 86 22.16 -16.61 9.45
N ALA A 87 22.26 -17.81 8.86
CA ALA A 87 23.49 -18.30 8.28
C ALA A 87 23.62 -17.79 6.84
N TRP A 88 24.80 -17.26 6.50
CA TRP A 88 25.10 -16.80 5.15
C TRP A 88 24.96 -17.92 4.12
N GLN A 89 24.26 -17.62 3.03
CA GLN A 89 24.10 -18.52 1.90
C GLN A 89 24.96 -17.99 0.75
N PRO A 90 26.13 -18.59 0.45
CA PRO A 90 27.11 -18.00 -0.47
C PRO A 90 26.51 -17.54 -1.80
N ASP A 91 25.70 -18.39 -2.43
CA ASP A 91 25.05 -18.09 -3.71
C ASP A 91 23.72 -17.35 -3.57
N GLY A 92 23.23 -17.13 -2.35
CA GLY A 92 21.93 -16.55 -2.03
C GLY A 92 20.75 -17.45 -2.41
N LEU A 93 19.74 -17.54 -1.56
CA LEU A 93 18.59 -18.43 -1.75
C LEU A 93 17.68 -18.05 -2.93
N LEU A 94 17.69 -16.78 -3.35
CA LEU A 94 16.79 -16.24 -4.37
C LEU A 94 17.51 -15.65 -5.58
N ASN A 95 18.85 -15.66 -5.62
CA ASN A 95 19.60 -15.03 -6.71
C ASN A 95 19.28 -15.68 -8.07
N ASP A 96 19.30 -17.01 -8.14
CA ASP A 96 18.94 -17.76 -9.35
C ASP A 96 17.47 -17.53 -9.73
N PHE A 97 16.55 -17.49 -8.76
CA PHE A 97 15.14 -17.22 -8.99
C PHE A 97 14.93 -15.86 -9.67
N PHE A 98 15.56 -14.81 -9.15
CA PHE A 98 15.53 -13.48 -9.75
C PHE A 98 16.41 -13.34 -11.01
N GLY A 99 17.25 -14.34 -11.29
CA GLY A 99 18.18 -14.31 -12.42
C GLY A 99 19.24 -13.24 -12.27
N ILE A 100 19.77 -13.06 -11.06
CA ILE A 100 20.86 -12.13 -10.75
C ILE A 100 22.15 -12.88 -10.44
N LYS A 101 23.29 -12.22 -10.63
CA LYS A 101 24.62 -12.62 -10.20
C LYS A 101 25.25 -11.48 -9.41
N THR A 102 25.92 -11.86 -8.35
CA THR A 102 26.63 -10.94 -7.45
C THR A 102 27.74 -11.68 -6.72
N VAL A 103 28.50 -10.96 -5.91
CA VAL A 103 29.49 -11.56 -5.01
C VAL A 103 28.81 -12.42 -3.94
N SER A 104 29.57 -13.30 -3.30
CA SER A 104 29.07 -14.16 -2.22
C SER A 104 28.34 -13.35 -1.14
N SER A 105 27.24 -13.87 -0.59
CA SER A 105 26.34 -13.10 0.28
C SER A 105 27.03 -12.40 1.45
N GLU A 106 28.00 -13.05 2.11
CA GLU A 106 28.75 -12.48 3.23
C GLU A 106 29.65 -11.29 2.83
N LYS A 107 29.93 -11.13 1.53
CA LYS A 107 30.74 -10.03 0.97
C LYS A 107 29.89 -8.91 0.38
N ARG A 108 28.58 -9.10 0.22
CA ARG A 108 27.68 -8.07 -0.32
C ARG A 108 27.64 -6.88 0.64
N LYS A 109 27.84 -5.67 0.10
CA LYS A 109 27.83 -4.42 0.87
C LYS A 109 26.58 -3.63 0.52
N LEU A 110 25.69 -3.49 1.51
CA LEU A 110 24.48 -2.69 1.36
C LEU A 110 24.78 -1.23 1.69
N THR A 111 24.66 -0.38 0.67
CA THR A 111 24.70 1.09 0.74
C THR A 111 23.28 1.65 0.70
N GLY A 112 23.07 2.96 0.81
CA GLY A 112 21.74 3.53 0.63
C GLY A 112 20.69 2.95 1.59
N THR A 113 21.10 2.62 2.80
CA THR A 113 20.24 2.01 3.81
C THR A 113 20.21 2.88 5.06
N SER A 114 19.01 3.11 5.57
CA SER A 114 18.81 3.68 6.89
C SER A 114 19.28 2.71 7.97
N THR A 115 19.95 3.25 8.98
CA THR A 115 20.43 2.54 10.15
C THR A 115 19.97 3.27 11.40
N VAL A 116 19.49 2.52 12.38
CA VAL A 116 19.18 3.04 13.71
C VAL A 116 20.28 2.65 14.68
N THR A 117 20.59 3.56 15.60
CA THR A 117 21.49 3.34 16.71
C THR A 117 20.64 3.17 17.96
N THR A 118 20.78 2.04 18.65
CA THR A 118 20.04 1.77 19.89
C THR A 118 20.94 1.82 21.13
N ASN A 119 20.35 2.25 22.26
CA ASN A 119 20.98 2.11 23.57
C ASN A 119 20.86 0.64 24.07
N ALA A 120 21.25 0.39 25.33
CA ALA A 120 21.16 -0.96 25.91
C ALA A 120 19.71 -1.44 26.14
N ASP A 121 18.76 -0.50 26.21
CA ASP A 121 17.33 -0.74 26.42
C ASP A 121 16.55 -0.82 25.08
N GLU A 122 17.27 -0.88 23.96
CA GLU A 122 16.75 -0.91 22.58
C GLU A 122 16.05 0.38 22.12
N ASP A 123 16.13 1.48 22.88
CA ASP A 123 15.60 2.77 22.45
C ASP A 123 16.43 3.33 21.29
N VAL A 124 15.75 3.89 20.29
CA VAL A 124 16.39 4.59 19.17
C VAL A 124 16.97 5.92 19.67
N VAL A 125 18.30 6.02 19.70
CA VAL A 125 19.04 7.22 20.13
C VAL A 125 19.71 7.95 18.98
N GLY A 126 19.60 7.42 17.76
CA GLY A 126 20.07 8.09 16.55
C GLY A 126 19.66 7.35 15.30
N GLU A 127 19.44 8.10 14.24
CA GLU A 127 19.19 7.57 12.90
C GLU A 127 20.23 8.14 11.95
N ASN A 128 20.75 7.28 11.07
CA ASN A 128 21.68 7.68 10.02
C ASN A 128 21.29 6.94 8.74
N ARG A 129 21.67 7.47 7.57
CA ARG A 129 21.52 6.77 6.30
C ARG A 129 22.82 6.82 5.54
N THR A 130 23.30 5.64 5.16
CA THR A 130 24.46 5.56 4.26
C THR A 130 24.11 6.13 2.88
N ALA A 131 25.07 6.79 2.22
CA ALA A 131 24.87 7.23 0.84
C ALA A 131 24.56 6.00 -0.03
N GLY A 132 23.55 6.10 -0.90
CA GLY A 132 23.29 5.07 -1.91
C GLY A 132 24.22 5.23 -3.11
N ILE A 133 24.30 4.19 -3.93
CA ILE A 133 25.01 4.27 -5.21
C ILE A 133 24.22 5.19 -6.14
N THR A 134 24.90 6.21 -6.65
CA THR A 134 24.37 7.20 -7.58
C THR A 134 25.19 7.18 -8.87
N GLY A 135 24.61 7.71 -9.93
CA GLY A 135 25.25 7.79 -11.24
C GLY A 135 24.21 8.10 -12.32
N PRO A 136 24.62 8.16 -13.59
CA PRO A 136 23.68 8.27 -14.70
C PRO A 136 22.64 7.14 -14.63
N ILE A 137 21.37 7.50 -14.77
CA ILE A 137 20.28 6.54 -14.87
C ILE A 137 20.14 6.17 -16.34
N THR A 138 20.24 4.88 -16.64
CA THR A 138 20.09 4.36 -18.00
C THR A 138 18.94 3.37 -18.04
N VAL A 139 17.92 3.67 -18.84
CA VAL A 139 16.88 2.69 -19.20
C VAL A 139 17.39 1.87 -20.39
N THR A 140 17.38 0.55 -20.26
CA THR A 140 17.82 -0.36 -21.33
C THR A 140 16.76 -0.45 -22.43
N SER A 141 17.08 -1.10 -23.55
CA SER A 141 16.08 -1.39 -24.60
C SER A 141 14.90 -2.22 -24.07
N GLU A 142 15.14 -3.18 -23.18
CA GLU A 142 14.10 -3.94 -22.48
C GLU A 142 13.31 -3.02 -21.52
N GLY A 143 13.98 -2.13 -20.78
CA GLY A 143 13.28 -1.13 -19.95
C GLY A 143 12.35 -0.24 -20.76
N THR A 144 12.79 0.23 -21.93
CA THR A 144 11.98 1.02 -22.86
C THR A 144 10.79 0.22 -23.39
N SER A 145 10.95 -1.07 -23.71
CA SER A 145 9.82 -1.92 -24.14
C SER A 145 8.80 -2.16 -23.02
N TRP A 146 9.20 -2.00 -21.75
CA TRP A 146 8.29 -1.99 -20.60
C TRP A 146 7.59 -0.65 -20.37
N GLY A 147 8.01 0.41 -21.09
CA GLY A 147 7.45 1.76 -20.97
C GLY A 147 8.19 2.65 -19.98
N LEU A 148 9.36 2.23 -19.48
CA LEU A 148 10.19 3.06 -18.60
C LEU A 148 10.87 4.18 -19.41
N LYS A 149 11.08 5.31 -18.74
CA LYS A 149 11.72 6.49 -19.29
C LYS A 149 12.74 7.03 -18.30
N THR A 150 13.89 7.49 -18.78
CA THR A 150 14.97 7.96 -17.90
C THR A 150 14.54 9.19 -17.10
N GLU A 151 13.80 10.12 -17.71
CA GLU A 151 13.30 11.34 -17.09
C GLU A 151 12.34 11.08 -15.92
N ASP A 152 11.65 9.93 -15.92
CA ASP A 152 10.72 9.50 -14.89
C ASP A 152 11.42 8.94 -13.64
N LEU A 153 12.70 8.57 -13.77
CA LEU A 153 13.43 7.80 -12.75
C LEU A 153 14.44 8.62 -11.96
N GLY A 154 14.44 9.96 -12.12
CA GLY A 154 15.34 10.87 -11.44
C GLY A 154 15.48 10.61 -9.93
N GLY A 155 16.72 10.61 -9.44
CA GLY A 155 17.04 10.44 -8.02
C GLY A 155 16.96 9.02 -7.47
N LEU A 156 16.69 8.01 -8.31
CA LEU A 156 16.80 6.60 -7.93
C LEU A 156 18.24 6.29 -7.50
N GLN A 157 18.38 5.52 -6.42
CA GLN A 157 19.67 5.07 -5.90
C GLN A 157 19.71 3.54 -5.91
N ALA A 158 20.86 2.99 -6.29
CA ALA A 158 21.13 1.58 -6.11
C ALA A 158 21.65 1.29 -4.68
N VAL A 159 21.43 0.07 -4.20
CA VAL A 159 21.82 -0.37 -2.85
C VAL A 159 23.14 -1.12 -2.89
N GLU A 160 23.33 -1.95 -3.90
CA GLU A 160 24.42 -2.90 -3.99
C GLU A 160 25.24 -2.68 -5.26
N ALA A 161 26.56 -2.67 -5.07
CA ALA A 161 27.48 -2.78 -6.18
C ALA A 161 27.47 -4.21 -6.72
N ASP A 162 27.92 -4.37 -7.96
CA ASP A 162 28.14 -5.69 -8.57
C ASP A 162 26.88 -6.57 -8.69
N ILE A 163 25.69 -5.96 -8.78
CA ILE A 163 24.47 -6.65 -9.20
C ILE A 163 24.40 -6.64 -10.72
N ASN A 164 24.37 -7.82 -11.31
CA ASN A 164 24.21 -7.99 -12.75
C ASN A 164 23.17 -9.08 -13.05
N GLY A 165 22.38 -8.88 -14.08
CA GLY A 165 21.47 -9.86 -14.64
C GLY A 165 22.27 -11.03 -15.21
N SER A 166 21.77 -12.23 -14.92
CA SER A 166 22.26 -13.48 -15.50
C SER A 166 21.21 -14.03 -16.46
N ALA A 167 20.26 -14.80 -15.95
CA ALA A 167 19.05 -15.18 -16.68
C ALA A 167 18.01 -14.06 -16.69
N GLY A 168 18.09 -13.11 -15.75
CA GLY A 168 17.27 -11.91 -15.71
C GLY A 168 17.81 -10.82 -16.62
N LYS A 169 16.91 -10.00 -17.13
CA LYS A 169 17.22 -8.86 -17.99
C LYS A 169 17.11 -7.56 -17.21
N ALA A 170 18.13 -6.73 -17.31
CA ALA A 170 18.13 -5.39 -16.74
C ALA A 170 17.14 -4.48 -17.48
N LEU A 171 16.28 -3.79 -16.74
CA LEU A 171 15.43 -2.71 -17.24
C LEU A 171 16.08 -1.33 -17.00
N VAL A 172 16.76 -1.17 -15.86
CA VAL A 172 17.35 0.09 -15.42
C VAL A 172 18.73 -0.15 -14.82
N LYS A 173 19.68 0.73 -15.13
CA LYS A 173 20.99 0.83 -14.46
C LYS A 173 21.12 2.17 -13.73
N VAL A 174 21.84 2.17 -12.62
CA VAL A 174 22.26 3.38 -11.89
C VAL A 174 23.78 3.37 -11.81
N GLY A 175 24.43 4.23 -12.60
CA GLY A 175 25.85 4.07 -12.89
C GLY A 175 26.09 2.71 -13.56
N GLU A 176 27.05 1.94 -13.04
CA GLU A 176 27.44 0.64 -13.62
C GLU A 176 26.58 -0.54 -13.12
N THR A 177 25.89 -0.40 -11.99
CA THR A 177 25.13 -1.51 -11.39
C THR A 177 23.70 -1.56 -11.93
N GLU A 178 23.16 -2.76 -12.05
CA GLU A 178 21.80 -2.97 -12.50
C GLU A 178 20.83 -2.76 -11.33
N ALA A 179 19.84 -1.88 -11.54
CA ALA A 179 18.93 -1.39 -10.52
C ALA A 179 17.58 -2.12 -10.53
N VAL A 180 17.13 -2.55 -11.70
CA VAL A 180 15.85 -3.24 -11.90
C VAL A 180 16.08 -4.39 -12.86
N ILE A 181 15.87 -5.62 -12.41
CA ILE A 181 16.08 -6.84 -13.20
C ILE A 181 14.78 -7.65 -13.20
N VAL A 182 14.38 -8.16 -14.36
CA VAL A 182 13.16 -8.94 -14.52
C VAL A 182 13.43 -10.28 -15.21
N ARG A 183 12.66 -11.30 -14.85
CA ARG A 183 12.73 -12.62 -15.46
C ARG A 183 11.36 -13.29 -15.46
N PRO A 184 10.95 -13.97 -16.55
CA PRO A 184 9.84 -14.92 -16.49
C PRO A 184 10.13 -16.05 -15.50
N ALA A 185 9.14 -16.40 -14.68
CA ALA A 185 9.23 -17.47 -13.68
C ALA A 185 8.01 -18.39 -13.81
N GLY A 186 8.13 -19.45 -14.61
CA GLY A 186 6.98 -20.28 -15.02
C GLY A 186 5.94 -19.43 -15.77
N GLN A 187 4.70 -19.40 -15.29
CA GLN A 187 3.63 -18.57 -15.87
C GLN A 187 3.63 -17.13 -15.36
N GLY A 188 4.46 -16.83 -14.35
CA GLY A 188 4.53 -15.53 -13.68
C GLY A 188 5.86 -14.82 -13.91
N TRP A 189 6.21 -13.93 -12.97
CA TRP A 189 7.38 -13.06 -13.08
C TRP A 189 8.15 -12.93 -11.77
N ALA A 190 9.47 -12.84 -11.88
CA ALA A 190 10.37 -12.42 -10.82
C ALA A 190 10.94 -11.04 -11.16
N ILE A 191 10.83 -10.10 -10.22
CA ILE A 191 11.35 -8.72 -10.33
C ILE A 191 12.27 -8.46 -9.15
N TYR A 192 13.52 -8.13 -9.43
CA TYR A 192 14.49 -7.71 -8.43
C TYR A 192 14.75 -6.22 -8.54
N LEU A 193 14.57 -5.51 -7.42
CA LEU A 193 14.87 -4.10 -7.27
C LEU A 193 16.12 -3.97 -6.42
N ASN A 194 17.26 -3.62 -7.02
CA ASN A 194 18.44 -3.21 -6.28
C ASN A 194 18.28 -1.76 -5.77
N ALA A 195 17.17 -1.49 -5.08
CA ALA A 195 16.77 -0.19 -4.55
C ALA A 195 15.87 -0.42 -3.33
N LEU A 196 16.05 0.38 -2.28
CA LEU A 196 15.14 0.39 -1.13
C LEU A 196 14.16 1.56 -1.23
N LEU A 197 12.98 1.40 -0.63
CA LEU A 197 11.97 2.44 -0.49
C LEU A 197 12.08 3.17 0.87
N ASP A 198 13.15 2.96 1.63
CA ASP A 198 13.38 3.54 2.95
C ASP A 198 13.35 5.08 2.99
N ARG A 199 13.67 5.74 1.87
CA ARG A 199 13.56 7.20 1.72
C ARG A 199 12.18 7.69 1.32
N TYR A 200 11.34 6.81 0.80
CA TYR A 200 10.06 7.20 0.24
C TYR A 200 9.17 7.96 1.24
N PRO A 201 9.06 7.56 2.52
CA PRO A 201 8.26 8.31 3.50
C PRO A 201 8.72 9.77 3.66
N SER A 202 10.03 10.02 3.80
CA SER A 202 10.58 11.37 3.94
C SER A 202 10.41 12.19 2.66
N LEU A 203 10.72 11.61 1.49
CA LEU A 203 10.52 12.27 0.20
C LEU A 203 9.04 12.61 -0.04
N ARG A 204 8.13 11.74 0.40
CA ARG A 204 6.69 11.95 0.28
C ARG A 204 6.19 13.07 1.19
N GLN A 205 6.77 13.23 2.38
CA GLN A 205 6.48 14.37 3.26
C GLN A 205 7.03 15.67 2.66
N GLU A 206 8.21 15.60 2.05
CA GLU A 206 8.85 16.72 1.37
C GLU A 206 8.21 16.95 -0.01
N ASN A 207 7.15 17.76 -0.03
CA ASN A 207 6.51 18.23 -1.27
C ASN A 207 5.90 17.13 -2.14
N TYR A 208 5.52 16.01 -1.53
CA TYR A 208 5.05 14.83 -2.26
C TYR A 208 6.06 14.31 -3.30
N GLY A 209 7.34 14.39 -2.97
CA GLY A 209 8.42 13.79 -3.75
C GLY A 209 8.33 12.26 -3.83
N GLY A 210 9.38 11.65 -4.38
CA GLY A 210 9.44 10.20 -4.61
C GLY A 210 8.63 9.73 -5.83
N SER A 211 8.35 10.63 -6.79
CA SER A 211 7.63 10.28 -8.03
C SER A 211 8.31 9.14 -8.80
N SER A 212 9.64 9.05 -8.78
CA SER A 212 10.39 7.98 -9.43
C SER A 212 10.07 6.59 -8.88
N TYR A 213 9.88 6.43 -7.56
CA TYR A 213 9.45 5.17 -6.96
C TYR A 213 8.04 4.78 -7.39
N ARG A 214 7.09 5.72 -7.30
CA ARG A 214 5.69 5.49 -7.73
C ARG A 214 5.65 5.11 -9.19
N ARG A 215 6.37 5.85 -10.04
CA ARG A 215 6.39 5.66 -11.49
C ARG A 215 7.04 4.35 -11.89
N LEU A 216 8.14 3.96 -11.24
CA LEU A 216 8.77 2.65 -11.45
C LEU A 216 7.79 1.51 -11.15
N ILE A 217 7.17 1.52 -9.96
CA ILE A 217 6.24 0.46 -9.55
C ILE A 217 5.00 0.45 -10.46
N ASP A 218 4.44 1.62 -10.76
CA ASP A 218 3.30 1.76 -11.67
C ASP A 218 3.59 1.15 -13.03
N VAL A 219 4.71 1.50 -13.68
CA VAL A 219 5.08 0.98 -15.00
C VAL A 219 5.30 -0.54 -14.97
N LEU A 220 5.99 -1.06 -13.95
CA LEU A 220 6.24 -2.50 -13.82
C LEU A 220 4.95 -3.30 -13.69
N LEU A 221 4.07 -2.89 -12.76
CA LEU A 221 2.76 -3.53 -12.59
C LEU A 221 1.88 -3.31 -13.82
N ALA A 222 2.01 -2.15 -14.45
CA ALA A 222 1.23 -1.77 -15.59
C ALA A 222 1.52 -2.67 -16.80
N HIS A 223 2.80 -2.93 -17.06
CA HIS A 223 3.27 -3.85 -18.09
C HIS A 223 2.72 -5.26 -17.89
N LEU A 224 2.55 -5.67 -16.62
CA LEU A 224 2.04 -6.98 -16.23
C LEU A 224 0.51 -7.02 -16.07
N ASN A 225 -0.21 -6.07 -16.70
CA ASN A 225 -1.67 -5.97 -16.70
C ASN A 225 -2.31 -5.85 -15.30
N LEU A 226 -1.57 -5.36 -14.31
CA LEU A 226 -2.10 -5.02 -13.00
C LEU A 226 -2.40 -3.53 -12.94
N ARG A 227 -3.60 -3.19 -12.49
CA ARG A 227 -4.07 -1.82 -12.26
C ARG A 227 -4.89 -1.78 -10.97
N PRO A 228 -4.99 -0.61 -10.32
CA PRO A 228 -5.97 -0.39 -9.27
C PRO A 228 -7.37 -0.75 -9.76
N ALA A 229 -8.14 -1.47 -8.93
CA ALA A 229 -9.51 -1.85 -9.29
C ALA A 229 -10.48 -0.66 -9.24
N VAL A 230 -10.11 0.41 -8.52
CA VAL A 230 -10.83 1.68 -8.45
C VAL A 230 -9.81 2.77 -8.70
N GLU A 231 -10.11 3.64 -9.67
CA GLU A 231 -9.31 4.81 -9.96
C GLU A 231 -9.97 6.02 -9.30
N VAL A 232 -9.17 6.84 -8.61
CA VAL A 232 -9.67 8.05 -7.95
C VAL A 232 -8.83 9.19 -8.48
N LEU A 233 -9.46 10.09 -9.21
CA LEU A 233 -8.80 11.20 -9.88
C LEU A 233 -9.14 12.50 -9.18
N SER A 234 -8.13 13.36 -9.05
CA SER A 234 -8.30 14.78 -8.72
C SER A 234 -9.03 15.54 -9.84
N ALA A 235 -9.45 16.77 -9.56
CA ALA A 235 -10.06 17.64 -10.57
C ALA A 235 -9.19 17.84 -11.83
N GLY A 236 -7.86 17.76 -11.71
CA GLY A 236 -6.92 17.84 -12.83
C GLY A 236 -6.73 16.52 -13.60
N GLY A 237 -7.50 15.47 -13.30
CA GLY A 237 -7.40 14.17 -13.95
C GLY A 237 -6.20 13.33 -13.52
N GLN A 238 -5.41 13.79 -12.55
CA GLN A 238 -4.29 13.03 -11.98
C GLN A 238 -4.80 12.12 -10.85
N GLN A 239 -4.17 10.95 -10.67
CA GLN A 239 -4.45 10.05 -9.56
C GLN A 239 -4.44 10.81 -8.22
N LEU A 240 -5.42 10.54 -7.37
CA LEU A 240 -5.55 11.15 -6.06
C LEU A 240 -4.37 10.71 -5.20
N THR A 241 -3.60 11.71 -4.78
CA THR A 241 -2.38 11.51 -4.04
C THR A 241 -2.67 11.47 -2.54
N GLN A 242 -1.84 10.73 -1.82
CA GLN A 242 -1.85 10.72 -0.36
C GLN A 242 -3.23 10.40 0.21
N ALA A 243 -3.82 9.35 -0.35
CA ALA A 243 -5.09 8.79 0.04
C ALA A 243 -4.94 7.28 0.16
N GLN A 244 -5.56 6.70 1.18
CA GLN A 244 -5.73 5.26 1.27
C GLN A 244 -7.08 4.89 0.68
N ILE A 245 -7.08 3.94 -0.25
CA ILE A 245 -8.29 3.42 -0.89
C ILE A 245 -8.46 1.97 -0.44
N VAL A 246 -9.56 1.68 0.24
CA VAL A 246 -9.85 0.36 0.81
C VAL A 246 -11.17 -0.15 0.29
N ARG A 247 -11.17 -1.39 -0.20
CA ARG A 247 -12.40 -2.11 -0.54
C ARG A 247 -12.62 -3.24 0.45
N TYR A 248 -13.85 -3.34 0.92
CA TYR A 248 -14.27 -4.39 1.84
C TYR A 248 -15.56 -5.04 1.34
N GLY A 249 -15.58 -6.38 1.29
CA GLY A 249 -16.77 -7.13 0.91
C GLY A 249 -17.73 -7.30 2.09
N LEU A 250 -19.01 -7.03 1.88
CA LEU A 250 -20.11 -7.27 2.83
C LEU A 250 -21.16 -8.17 2.16
N GLY A 251 -20.92 -9.48 2.18
CA GLY A 251 -21.76 -10.43 1.46
C GLY A 251 -21.73 -10.16 -0.05
N GLY A 252 -22.91 -9.89 -0.64
CA GLY A 252 -23.02 -9.54 -2.06
C GLY A 252 -22.73 -8.07 -2.40
N ASP A 253 -22.43 -7.26 -1.39
CA ASP A 253 -22.19 -5.81 -1.51
C ASP A 253 -20.74 -5.48 -1.15
N GLN A 254 -20.33 -4.23 -1.41
CA GLN A 254 -19.00 -3.75 -1.06
C GLN A 254 -19.07 -2.38 -0.39
N VAL A 255 -18.06 -2.08 0.41
CA VAL A 255 -17.78 -0.73 0.90
C VAL A 255 -16.46 -0.29 0.28
N LEU A 256 -16.47 0.91 -0.29
CA LEU A 256 -15.28 1.62 -0.74
C LEU A 256 -15.04 2.77 0.24
N ALA A 257 -13.94 2.72 0.97
CA ALA A 257 -13.48 3.80 1.83
C ALA A 257 -12.28 4.51 1.17
N ILE A 258 -12.33 5.83 1.13
CA ILE A 258 -11.22 6.68 0.70
C ILE A 258 -10.89 7.60 1.87
N VAL A 259 -9.68 7.49 2.40
CA VAL A 259 -9.20 8.30 3.52
C VAL A 259 -8.08 9.19 3.00
N LYS A 260 -8.28 10.51 2.99
CA LYS A 260 -7.25 11.45 2.57
C LYS A 260 -6.34 11.74 3.76
N GLU A 261 -5.04 11.51 3.61
CA GLU A 261 -4.09 11.82 4.67
C GLU A 261 -4.05 13.33 4.95
N ASN A 262 -3.84 13.66 6.23
CA ASN A 262 -3.55 15.00 6.71
C ASN A 262 -2.04 15.25 6.61
N ILE A 263 -1.63 16.27 5.88
CA ILE A 263 -0.23 16.47 5.49
C ILE A 263 0.00 17.96 5.55
N GLY A 264 0.97 18.38 6.36
CA GLY A 264 1.26 19.79 6.57
C GLY A 264 0.52 20.45 7.73
N LEU A 265 0.23 19.73 8.81
CA LEU A 265 -0.42 20.29 9.99
C LEU A 265 0.61 20.95 10.91
N GLU A 266 0.83 22.26 10.75
CA GLU A 266 1.09 23.06 11.94
C GLU A 266 -0.18 23.07 12.78
N GLY A 267 -0.18 22.27 13.86
CA GLY A 267 -1.29 22.24 14.81
C GLY A 267 -1.31 23.55 15.59
N ASN A 268 -2.17 24.48 15.19
CA ASN A 268 -2.53 25.58 16.08
C ASN A 268 -3.55 25.07 17.08
N THR A 269 -3.07 24.68 18.26
CA THR A 269 -3.91 24.34 19.41
C THR A 269 -4.50 25.64 19.95
N GLY A 270 -5.81 25.82 19.78
CA GLY A 270 -6.52 26.90 20.45
C GLY A 270 -6.44 26.76 21.98
N LYS A 271 -6.67 27.85 22.72
CA LYS A 271 -6.75 27.82 24.20
C LYS A 271 -7.87 26.90 24.74
N ASP A 272 -8.74 26.42 23.86
CA ASP A 272 -9.85 25.50 24.10
C ASP A 272 -9.50 24.02 23.86
N GLY A 273 -8.26 23.71 23.46
CA GLY A 273 -7.82 22.34 23.20
C GLY A 273 -8.25 21.78 21.84
N VAL A 274 -8.89 22.59 20.99
CA VAL A 274 -9.25 22.18 19.62
C VAL A 274 -8.04 22.43 18.70
N THR A 275 -7.49 21.37 18.14
CA THR A 275 -6.46 21.49 17.10
C THR A 275 -7.13 21.79 15.76
N VAL A 276 -6.92 23.00 15.24
CA VAL A 276 -7.37 23.35 13.89
C VAL A 276 -6.23 23.05 12.91
N TYR A 277 -6.54 22.16 11.98
CA TYR A 277 -5.63 21.64 10.98
C TYR A 277 -5.68 22.51 9.71
N GLY A 278 -4.54 23.11 9.32
CA GLY A 278 -4.40 23.89 8.09
C GLY A 278 -3.18 23.43 7.30
N ASP A 279 -3.35 23.23 6.00
CA ASP A 279 -2.27 22.95 5.06
C ASP A 279 -1.79 24.29 4.46
N SER A 280 -0.49 24.58 4.48
CA SER A 280 0.09 25.84 4.00
C SER A 280 0.02 26.04 2.47
N ARG A 281 -0.29 24.98 1.70
CA ARG A 281 -0.49 24.98 0.24
C ARG A 281 -1.94 24.89 -0.18
N LEU A 282 -2.75 24.16 0.58
CA LEU A 282 -4.16 23.90 0.26
C LEU A 282 -5.14 24.80 1.05
N GLY A 283 -4.66 25.50 2.07
CA GLY A 283 -5.48 26.38 2.92
C GLY A 283 -6.24 25.63 4.03
N LYS A 284 -7.01 26.38 4.82
CA LYS A 284 -7.87 25.83 5.88
C LYS A 284 -8.95 24.94 5.26
N ILE A 285 -8.88 23.63 5.51
CA ILE A 285 -9.94 22.65 5.18
C ILE A 285 -10.25 22.63 3.67
N ALA A 286 -9.26 22.30 2.86
CA ALA A 286 -9.46 22.12 1.42
C ALA A 286 -10.36 20.91 1.14
N LYS A 287 -11.57 21.16 0.65
CA LYS A 287 -12.35 20.15 -0.07
C LYS A 287 -11.76 20.02 -1.47
N GLN A 288 -11.25 18.85 -1.78
CA GLN A 288 -10.74 18.52 -3.10
C GLN A 288 -11.85 17.82 -3.89
N ALA A 289 -12.22 18.37 -5.05
CA ALA A 289 -13.10 17.68 -5.98
C ALA A 289 -12.38 16.46 -6.57
N ILE A 290 -13.09 15.33 -6.61
CA ILE A 290 -12.57 14.05 -7.09
C ILE A 290 -13.60 13.34 -8.00
N THR A 291 -13.08 12.52 -8.90
CA THR A 291 -13.86 11.60 -9.72
C THR A 291 -13.41 10.17 -9.42
N ILE A 292 -14.34 9.31 -9.04
CA ILE A 292 -14.07 7.91 -8.72
C ILE A 292 -14.62 7.06 -9.86
N HIS A 293 -13.75 6.27 -10.50
CA HIS A 293 -14.12 5.28 -11.50
C HIS A 293 -14.18 3.90 -10.86
N LEU A 294 -15.36 3.29 -10.90
CA LEU A 294 -15.64 1.96 -10.38
C LEU A 294 -15.45 0.92 -11.48
N PRO A 295 -15.08 -0.33 -11.13
CA PRO A 295 -14.79 -1.38 -12.12
C PRO A 295 -16.04 -1.83 -12.89
N GLU A 296 -17.22 -1.57 -12.36
CA GLU A 296 -18.53 -1.84 -12.96
C GLU A 296 -19.56 -0.86 -12.38
N ARG A 297 -20.81 -0.94 -12.84
CA ARG A 297 -21.89 -0.11 -12.29
C ARG A 297 -22.40 -0.67 -10.97
N TYR A 298 -22.61 0.22 -10.01
CA TYR A 298 -23.23 -0.08 -8.72
C TYR A 298 -24.31 0.95 -8.41
N TYR A 299 -25.29 0.58 -7.59
CA TYR A 299 -26.03 1.55 -6.80
C TYR A 299 -25.10 2.07 -5.71
N VAL A 300 -24.79 3.37 -5.77
CA VAL A 300 -23.80 4.01 -4.92
C VAL A 300 -24.46 5.02 -3.99
N TYR A 301 -24.14 4.93 -2.71
CA TYR A 301 -24.54 5.93 -1.73
C TYR A 301 -23.38 6.23 -0.78
N ASP A 302 -23.25 7.49 -0.37
CA ASP A 302 -22.37 7.86 0.73
C ASP A 302 -23.01 7.42 2.05
N VAL A 303 -22.36 6.47 2.73
CA VAL A 303 -22.83 5.89 4.00
C VAL A 303 -22.86 6.92 5.12
N ARG A 304 -22.06 7.99 5.02
CA ARG A 304 -21.94 9.01 6.05
C ARG A 304 -22.96 10.13 5.87
N SER A 305 -23.15 10.62 4.65
CA SER A 305 -24.07 11.73 4.36
C SER A 305 -25.47 11.28 3.93
N GLY A 306 -25.62 10.03 3.49
CA GLY A 306 -26.85 9.52 2.89
C GLY A 306 -27.05 9.98 1.43
N GLN A 307 -26.09 10.68 0.83
CA GLN A 307 -26.17 11.11 -0.57
C GLN A 307 -26.26 9.89 -1.50
N ASP A 308 -27.31 9.83 -2.30
CA ASP A 308 -27.51 8.81 -3.34
C ASP A 308 -26.93 9.30 -4.67
N PHE A 309 -26.03 8.53 -5.27
CA PHE A 309 -25.44 8.79 -6.58
C PHE A 309 -26.10 7.94 -7.68
N GLY A 310 -27.10 7.13 -7.33
CA GLY A 310 -27.82 6.25 -8.23
C GLY A 310 -26.98 5.06 -8.71
N ASN A 311 -27.48 4.39 -9.76
CA ASN A 311 -26.76 3.32 -10.43
C ASN A 311 -25.72 3.90 -11.38
N THR A 312 -24.44 3.92 -11.00
CA THR A 312 -23.34 4.53 -11.76
C THR A 312 -22.04 3.74 -11.62
N SER A 313 -21.13 3.90 -12.58
CA SER A 313 -19.72 3.49 -12.47
C SER A 313 -18.78 4.68 -12.27
N ILE A 314 -19.32 5.92 -12.26
CA ILE A 314 -18.55 7.15 -12.07
C ILE A 314 -19.22 7.98 -10.97
N VAL A 315 -18.47 8.30 -9.93
CA VAL A 315 -18.93 9.14 -8.81
C VAL A 315 -18.13 10.43 -8.80
N LYS A 316 -18.80 11.56 -8.98
CA LYS A 316 -18.20 12.89 -8.84
C LYS A 316 -18.57 13.44 -7.48
N THR A 317 -17.57 13.74 -6.65
CA THR A 317 -17.78 14.21 -5.28
C THR A 317 -16.58 15.02 -4.81
N SER A 318 -16.47 15.28 -3.51
CA SER A 318 -15.32 15.92 -2.89
C SER A 318 -14.86 15.15 -1.64
N ILE A 319 -13.58 15.25 -1.33
CA ILE A 319 -13.00 14.75 -0.08
C ILE A 319 -12.24 15.87 0.62
N THR A 320 -12.31 15.89 1.95
CA THR A 320 -11.56 16.83 2.77
C THR A 320 -10.25 16.17 3.23
N ALA A 321 -9.16 16.93 3.32
CA ALA A 321 -7.93 16.47 3.98
C ALA A 321 -8.24 15.96 5.41
N GLY A 322 -7.72 14.79 5.78
CA GLY A 322 -8.03 14.11 7.05
C GLY A 322 -9.43 13.51 7.11
N GLY A 323 -10.24 13.71 6.09
CA GLY A 323 -11.58 13.17 5.97
C GLY A 323 -11.60 11.76 5.40
N ALA A 324 -12.71 11.07 5.67
CA ALA A 324 -13.04 9.79 5.08
C ALA A 324 -14.32 9.91 4.27
N LEU A 325 -14.28 9.48 3.01
CA LEU A 325 -15.44 9.20 2.18
C LEU A 325 -15.72 7.70 2.25
N VAL A 326 -16.96 7.31 2.53
CA VAL A 326 -17.34 5.89 2.65
C VAL A 326 -18.55 5.64 1.76
N LEU A 327 -18.35 4.90 0.68
CA LEU A 327 -19.38 4.58 -0.31
C LEU A 327 -19.85 3.13 -0.14
N GLY A 328 -21.15 2.95 -0.03
CA GLY A 328 -21.79 1.64 -0.18
C GLY A 328 -21.98 1.35 -1.65
N LEU A 329 -21.51 0.18 -2.10
CA LEU A 329 -21.60 -0.29 -3.48
C LEU A 329 -22.45 -1.56 -3.52
N SER A 330 -23.60 -1.49 -4.18
CA SER A 330 -24.54 -2.61 -4.27
C SER A 330 -24.91 -2.89 -5.73
N ARG A 331 -24.98 -4.16 -6.14
CA ARG A 331 -25.45 -4.53 -7.48
C ARG A 331 -26.97 -4.43 -7.64
N THR A 332 -27.71 -4.37 -6.53
CA THR A 332 -29.16 -4.23 -6.50
C THR A 332 -29.56 -2.97 -5.77
N GLN A 333 -30.64 -2.31 -6.20
CA GLN A 333 -31.15 -1.16 -5.45
C GLN A 333 -31.66 -1.62 -4.09
N LYS A 334 -31.28 -0.88 -3.05
CA LYS A 334 -31.73 -1.11 -1.67
C LYS A 334 -32.56 0.06 -1.21
N PHE A 335 -33.67 -0.24 -0.55
CA PHE A 335 -34.52 0.76 0.09
C PHE A 335 -34.56 0.49 1.58
N VAL A 336 -34.37 1.53 2.38
CA VAL A 336 -34.65 1.49 3.81
C VAL A 336 -36.03 2.08 4.03
N THR A 337 -36.93 1.28 4.61
CA THR A 337 -38.24 1.73 5.03
C THR A 337 -38.26 1.78 6.56
N VAL A 338 -38.58 2.94 7.12
CA VAL A 338 -38.81 3.10 8.55
C VAL A 338 -40.32 3.18 8.75
N THR A 339 -40.88 2.21 9.45
CA THR A 339 -42.31 2.14 9.77
C THR A 339 -42.51 2.30 11.27
N GLY A 340 -43.43 3.16 11.68
CA GLY A 340 -43.77 3.36 13.09
C GLY A 340 -44.77 4.50 13.25
N PRO A 341 -45.13 4.85 14.50
CA PRO A 341 -46.05 5.94 14.78
C PRO A 341 -45.56 7.27 14.18
N SER A 342 -46.45 8.00 13.52
CA SER A 342 -46.16 9.32 12.92
C SER A 342 -46.19 10.47 13.93
N SER A 343 -46.72 10.23 15.14
CA SER A 343 -46.79 11.16 16.26
C SER A 343 -46.64 10.40 17.58
N ALA A 344 -46.18 11.09 18.63
CA ALA A 344 -46.08 10.56 19.98
C ALA A 344 -46.19 11.69 21.01
N SER A 345 -46.67 11.37 22.21
CA SER A 345 -46.81 12.30 23.33
C SER A 345 -45.53 12.35 24.18
N LEU A 346 -45.40 13.40 24.98
CA LEU A 346 -44.33 13.51 25.99
C LEU A 346 -44.45 12.33 26.98
N GLY A 347 -43.39 11.53 27.07
CA GLY A 347 -43.35 10.32 27.89
C GLY A 347 -43.49 9.00 27.11
N ASP A 348 -43.81 9.04 25.82
CA ASP A 348 -43.95 7.82 25.01
C ASP A 348 -42.60 7.20 24.62
N HIS A 349 -42.50 5.88 24.73
CA HIS A 349 -41.40 5.10 24.17
C HIS A 349 -41.74 4.66 22.74
N VAL A 350 -41.42 5.49 21.75
CA VAL A 350 -41.69 5.19 20.33
C VAL A 350 -40.73 4.13 19.81
N ARG A 351 -41.30 3.02 19.32
CA ARG A 351 -40.55 2.03 18.53
C ARG A 351 -40.81 2.24 17.05
N LYS A 352 -39.73 2.44 16.29
CA LYS A 352 -39.76 2.42 14.83
C LYS A 352 -39.09 1.14 14.34
N ALA A 353 -39.76 0.43 13.46
CA ALA A 353 -39.20 -0.71 12.75
C ALA A 353 -38.46 -0.22 11.51
N VAL A 354 -37.20 -0.59 11.38
CA VAL A 354 -36.38 -0.32 10.20
C VAL A 354 -36.31 -1.61 9.38
N ARG A 355 -36.65 -1.54 8.09
CA ARG A 355 -36.56 -2.66 7.15
C ARG A 355 -35.71 -2.25 5.96
N ALA A 356 -34.82 -3.11 5.50
CA ALA A 356 -34.14 -2.96 4.22
C ALA A 356 -34.74 -3.93 3.20
N ARG A 357 -35.10 -3.46 2.00
CA ARG A 357 -35.62 -4.28 0.90
C ARG A 357 -34.67 -4.20 -0.29
N LYS A 358 -34.39 -5.34 -0.92
CA LYS A 358 -33.75 -5.42 -2.25
C LYS A 358 -34.84 -5.47 -3.32
N THR A 359 -34.59 -4.90 -4.51
CA THR A 359 -35.53 -4.98 -5.65
C THR A 359 -35.70 -6.40 -6.19
N SER A 360 -34.78 -7.32 -5.89
CA SER A 360 -34.91 -8.75 -6.19
C SER A 360 -34.37 -9.63 -5.05
N GLY A 361 -35.18 -10.58 -4.59
CA GLY A 361 -34.84 -11.56 -3.54
C GLY A 361 -35.62 -11.40 -2.22
N PRO A 362 -35.68 -12.45 -1.38
CA PRO A 362 -36.43 -12.45 -0.13
C PRO A 362 -35.85 -11.46 0.90
N LEU A 363 -36.72 -10.96 1.79
CA LEU A 363 -36.41 -9.98 2.84
C LEU A 363 -35.23 -10.42 3.71
N SER A 364 -34.14 -9.67 3.69
CA SER A 364 -33.07 -9.78 4.68
C SER A 364 -33.36 -8.86 5.87
N LEU A 365 -33.68 -9.44 7.03
CA LEU A 365 -33.75 -8.72 8.31
C LEU A 365 -32.35 -8.21 8.67
N LEU A 366 -32.16 -6.90 8.70
CA LEU A 366 -31.07 -6.31 9.46
C LEU A 366 -31.39 -6.53 10.94
N ARG A 367 -30.71 -7.46 11.59
CA ARG A 367 -30.69 -7.50 13.05
C ARG A 367 -29.91 -6.27 13.52
N PRO A 368 -30.48 -5.38 14.34
CA PRO A 368 -29.69 -4.37 15.02
C PRO A 368 -28.81 -5.10 16.03
N GLU A 369 -27.56 -5.36 15.69
CA GLU A 369 -26.56 -5.65 16.72
C GLU A 369 -26.33 -4.37 17.51
N ARG A 370 -26.50 -4.46 18.83
CA ARG A 370 -26.20 -3.40 19.78
C ARG A 370 -24.79 -2.88 19.51
N ILE A 371 -24.67 -1.65 19.04
CA ILE A 371 -23.45 -0.87 19.22
C ILE A 371 -23.44 -0.47 20.70
N VAL A 372 -22.74 -1.24 21.52
CA VAL A 372 -22.44 -0.85 22.89
C VAL A 372 -21.31 0.19 22.80
N TYR A 373 -21.64 1.44 23.10
CA TYR A 373 -20.63 2.44 23.41
C TYR A 373 -19.94 2.00 24.71
N ALA A 374 -18.65 1.65 24.62
CA ALA A 374 -17.80 1.54 25.81
C ALA A 374 -17.54 2.96 26.31
N GLY A 375 -18.34 3.39 27.29
CA GLY A 375 -18.05 4.58 28.09
C GLY A 375 -16.79 4.33 28.93
N LEU A 376 -15.91 5.32 28.96
CA LEU A 376 -14.75 5.37 29.85
C LEU A 376 -15.21 5.25 31.32
N PRO A 377 -14.44 4.61 32.20
CA PRO A 377 -14.79 4.50 33.62
C PRO A 377 -14.73 5.87 34.30
N GLU A 378 -15.82 6.23 34.97
CA GLU A 378 -15.86 7.34 35.92
C GLU A 378 -14.85 7.07 37.05
N GLN A 379 -13.94 8.02 37.25
CA GLN A 379 -13.14 8.08 38.46
C GLN A 379 -14.04 8.53 39.61
N HIS A 380 -14.32 7.63 40.53
CA HIS A 380 -14.74 8.00 41.89
C HIS A 380 -13.50 7.98 42.79
N GLN A 381 -13.02 9.16 43.15
CA GLN A 381 -12.28 9.38 44.39
C GLN A 381 -13.28 9.60 45.52
N PRO A 382 -13.05 9.05 46.73
CA PRO A 382 -13.38 9.74 47.97
C PRO A 382 -12.38 10.86 48.27
#